data_AF-A0A962RNI2-F1
#
_entry.id   AF-A0A962RNI2-F1
#
_cell.length_a   1.000
_cell.length_b   1.000
_cell.length_c   1.000
_cell.angle_alpha   90.00
_cell.angle_beta   90.00
_cell.angle_gamma   90.00
#
_symmetry.space_group_name_H-M   'P 1'
#
loop_
_entity.id
_entity.type
_entity.pdbx_description
1 polymer ?
#
loop_
_entity_poly.entity_id
_entity_poly.type
_entity_poly.pdbx_seq_one_letter_code
_entity_poly.pdbx_strand_id
1 'polypeptide(L)'
;PSLDTPTCQTSTRKFNERAAGLDNTVVLVVSADLPFAMNRFCSTEGLDKVVPLSMMRNRDFAGDYGLAIVDGPLEGLSARAVLVLDENDTVKYTQLVGEIADEPDYEAALAALS
;
A
#
# COMPACT_ATOMS: atom_id res chain seq x y z
N PRO A 1 1.90 5.00 -6.13
CA PRO A 1 0.93 6.03 -6.55
C PRO A 1 0.37 6.76 -5.31
N SER A 2 -0.27 7.92 -5.48
CA SER A 2 -0.79 8.74 -4.36
C SER A 2 -2.12 8.19 -3.81
N LEU A 3 -2.27 8.18 -2.49
CA LEU A 3 -3.51 7.89 -1.76
C LEU A 3 -4.66 8.81 -2.14
N ASP A 4 -4.38 9.98 -2.71
CA ASP A 4 -5.39 10.95 -3.14
C ASP A 4 -5.95 10.66 -4.55
N THR A 5 -5.73 9.45 -5.09
CA THR A 5 -6.28 9.02 -6.38
C THR A 5 -7.37 7.97 -6.20
N PRO A 6 -8.44 7.96 -7.05
CA PRO A 6 -9.61 7.10 -6.83
C PRO A 6 -9.29 5.63 -6.58
N THR A 7 -8.41 5.03 -7.39
CA THR A 7 -8.05 3.62 -7.21
C THR A 7 -7.28 3.34 -5.91
N CYS A 8 -6.38 4.25 -5.49
CA CYS A 8 -5.70 4.09 -4.20
C CYS A 8 -6.68 4.22 -3.02
N GLN A 9 -7.70 5.07 -3.15
CA GLN A 9 -8.72 5.20 -2.11
C GLN A 9 -9.53 3.92 -1.99
N THR A 10 -9.98 3.37 -3.13
CA THR A 10 -10.71 2.10 -3.17
C THR A 10 -9.91 0.96 -2.59
N SER A 11 -8.62 0.84 -2.94
CA SER A 11 -7.77 -0.23 -2.42
C SER A 11 -7.57 -0.14 -0.92
N THR A 12 -7.36 1.07 -0.41
CA THR A 12 -7.15 1.27 1.03
C THR A 12 -8.41 0.96 1.82
N ARG A 13 -9.61 1.34 1.33
CA ARG A 13 -10.89 0.98 1.96
C ARG A 13 -11.09 -0.54 2.00
N LYS A 14 -10.89 -1.24 0.88
CA LYS A 14 -11.05 -2.70 0.80
C LYS A 14 -10.12 -3.43 1.75
N PHE A 15 -8.85 -3.03 1.84
CA PHE A 15 -7.91 -3.59 2.80
C PHE A 15 -8.29 -3.24 4.24
N ASN A 16 -8.72 -2.02 4.53
CA ASN A 16 -9.16 -1.63 5.88
C ASN A 16 -10.36 -2.44 6.38
N GLU A 17 -11.36 -2.67 5.52
CA GLU A 17 -12.53 -3.50 5.84
C GLU A 17 -12.13 -4.94 6.17
N ARG A 18 -11.19 -5.50 5.40
CA ARG A 18 -10.71 -6.88 5.57
C ARG A 18 -9.74 -7.03 6.73
N ALA A 19 -8.93 -6.01 7.01
CA ALA A 19 -7.94 -5.99 8.08
C ALA A 19 -8.54 -6.24 9.46
N ALA A 20 -9.79 -5.82 9.69
CA ALA A 20 -10.49 -6.08 10.95
C ALA A 20 -10.70 -7.57 11.27
N GLY A 21 -10.67 -8.44 10.25
CA GLY A 21 -10.88 -9.88 10.40
C GLY A 21 -9.60 -10.72 10.35
N LEU A 22 -8.43 -10.09 10.29
CA LEU A 22 -7.15 -10.79 10.18
C LEU A 22 -6.49 -10.89 11.56
N ASP A 23 -6.23 -12.11 12.01
CA ASP A 23 -5.50 -12.35 13.25
C ASP A 23 -4.01 -12.04 13.08
N ASN A 24 -3.39 -11.45 14.11
CA ASN A 24 -1.96 -11.14 14.17
C ASN A 24 -1.39 -10.43 12.92
N THR A 25 -2.19 -9.58 12.28
CA THR A 25 -1.82 -8.93 11.00
C THR A 25 -1.92 -7.42 11.12
N VAL A 26 -0.95 -6.70 10.54
CA VAL A 26 -0.99 -5.24 10.37
C VAL A 26 -0.96 -4.90 8.89
N VAL A 27 -1.83 -3.97 8.47
CA VAL A 27 -1.82 -3.45 7.09
C VAL A 27 -1.09 -2.12 7.06
N LEU A 28 -0.01 -2.07 6.30
CA LEU A 28 0.81 -0.87 6.09
C LEU A 28 0.53 -0.28 4.72
N VAL A 29 0.17 1.00 4.69
CA VAL A 29 -0.12 1.72 3.45
C VAL A 29 1.03 2.68 3.17
N VAL A 30 1.92 2.29 2.25
CA VAL A 30 3.15 3.04 1.95
C VAL A 30 2.98 3.90 0.70
N SER A 31 3.29 5.19 0.79
CA SER A 31 3.20 6.11 -0.35
C SER A 31 4.18 7.27 -0.27
N ALA A 32 4.32 8.02 -1.36
CA ALA A 32 5.08 9.27 -1.40
C ALA A 32 4.28 10.47 -0.83
N ASP A 33 3.02 10.28 -0.45
CA ASP A 33 2.19 11.34 0.12
C ASP A 33 2.78 11.83 1.45
N LEU A 34 2.61 13.12 1.72
CA LEU A 34 3.08 13.71 2.95
C LEU A 34 2.21 13.24 4.13
N PRO A 35 2.78 13.07 5.35
CA PRO A 35 2.03 12.51 6.48
C PRO A 35 0.71 13.22 6.78
N PHE A 36 0.63 14.54 6.58
CA PHE A 36 -0.60 15.29 6.79
C PHE A 36 -1.70 14.97 5.77
N ALA A 37 -1.34 14.67 4.51
CA ALA A 37 -2.30 14.27 3.47
C ALA A 37 -2.82 12.85 3.74
N MET A 38 -1.94 11.93 4.13
CA MET A 38 -2.30 10.57 4.53
C MET A 38 -3.23 10.58 5.75
N ASN A 39 -2.89 11.36 6.78
CA ASN A 39 -3.71 11.47 7.99
C ASN A 39 -5.09 12.04 7.69
N ARG A 40 -5.17 13.10 6.87
CA ARG A 40 -6.45 13.66 6.42
C ARG A 40 -7.29 12.60 5.73
N PHE A 41 -6.71 11.86 4.79
CA PHE A 41 -7.38 10.79 4.07
C PHE A 41 -7.92 9.71 5.02
N CYS A 42 -7.06 9.11 5.85
CA CYS A 42 -7.49 8.08 6.81
C CYS A 42 -8.58 8.57 7.78
N SER A 43 -8.51 9.83 8.21
CA SER A 43 -9.49 10.41 9.14
C SER A 43 -10.85 10.66 8.48
N THR A 44 -10.86 11.20 7.25
CA THR A 44 -12.09 11.43 6.48
C THR A 44 -12.77 10.12 6.09
N GLU A 45 -11.98 9.08 5.84
CA GLU A 45 -12.45 7.79 5.36
C GLU A 45 -12.76 6.78 6.48
N GLY A 46 -12.49 7.12 7.74
CA GLY A 46 -12.71 6.21 8.86
C GLY A 46 -11.81 4.97 8.83
N LEU A 47 -10.59 5.10 8.30
CA LEU A 47 -9.65 4.00 8.12
C LEU A 47 -8.77 3.85 9.36
N ASP A 48 -9.27 3.12 10.37
CA ASP A 48 -8.59 2.90 11.66
C ASP A 48 -7.84 1.57 11.74
N LYS A 49 -7.93 0.70 10.72
CA LYS A 49 -7.30 -0.63 10.67
C LYS A 49 -6.05 -0.69 9.79
N VAL A 50 -5.63 0.45 9.25
CA VAL A 50 -4.43 0.56 8.42
C VAL A 50 -3.48 1.60 9.00
N VAL A 51 -2.17 1.37 8.83
CA VAL A 51 -1.12 2.29 9.27
C VAL A 51 -0.54 3.02 8.04
N PRO A 52 -0.78 4.32 7.88
CA PRO A 52 -0.17 5.09 6.80
C PRO A 52 1.33 5.33 7.06
N LEU A 53 2.18 5.00 6.10
CA LEU A 53 3.62 5.24 6.11
C LEU A 53 4.04 6.11 4.91
N SER A 54 4.65 7.26 5.20
CA SER A 54 5.13 8.20 4.18
C SER A 54 6.60 7.95 3.86
N MET A 55 6.93 7.87 2.57
CA MET A 55 8.30 7.83 2.05
C MET A 55 8.99 9.20 2.04
N MET A 56 8.35 10.28 2.54
CA MET A 56 8.89 11.64 2.53
C MET A 56 10.32 11.72 3.10
N ARG A 57 10.62 10.96 4.15
CA ARG A 57 11.93 10.95 4.82
C ARG A 57 12.87 9.84 4.34
N ASN A 58 12.35 8.85 3.64
CA ASN A 58 13.12 7.71 3.14
C ASN A 58 12.56 7.30 1.78
N ARG A 59 13.16 7.83 0.72
CA ARG A 59 12.78 7.53 -0.67
C ARG A 59 13.42 6.23 -1.17
N ASP A 60 14.44 5.73 -0.47
CA ASP A 60 15.19 4.54 -0.84
C ASP A 60 14.31 3.28 -0.75
N PHE A 61 13.29 3.28 0.12
CA PHE A 61 12.30 2.20 0.21
C PHE A 61 11.75 1.77 -1.16
N ALA A 62 11.38 2.71 -2.03
CA ALA A 62 10.85 2.37 -3.35
C ALA A 62 11.92 1.70 -4.22
N GLY A 63 13.18 2.09 -4.11
CA GLY A 63 14.30 1.45 -4.80
C GLY A 63 14.59 0.05 -4.26
N ASP A 64 14.70 -0.08 -2.94
CA ASP A 64 15.00 -1.33 -2.23
C ASP A 64 13.98 -2.43 -2.52
N TYR A 65 12.71 -2.04 -2.67
CA TYR A 65 11.61 -2.96 -2.98
C TYR A 65 11.32 -3.11 -4.48
N GLY A 66 12.10 -2.47 -5.36
CA GLY A 66 11.92 -2.54 -6.82
C GLY A 66 10.62 -1.87 -7.32
N LEU A 67 10.12 -0.88 -6.58
CA LEU A 67 8.88 -0.16 -6.84
C LEU A 67 9.09 1.28 -7.32
N ALA A 68 10.32 1.76 -7.47
CA ALA A 68 10.60 3.12 -7.89
C ALA A 68 10.17 3.36 -9.34
N ILE A 69 9.30 4.36 -9.56
CA ILE A 69 9.05 4.89 -10.90
C ILE A 69 10.17 5.88 -11.23
N VAL A 70 10.94 5.57 -12.26
CA VAL A 70 12.20 6.26 -12.60
C VAL A 70 12.08 7.25 -13.76
N ASP A 71 10.93 7.28 -14.44
CA ASP A 71 10.69 8.16 -15.57
C ASP A 71 9.20 8.54 -15.71
N GLY A 72 8.93 9.45 -16.65
CA GLY A 72 7.58 9.87 -17.00
C GLY A 72 6.90 10.76 -15.93
N PRO A 73 5.59 10.99 -16.06
CA PRO A 73 4.86 11.94 -15.22
C PRO A 73 4.72 11.51 -13.75
N LEU A 74 5.01 10.24 -13.43
CA LEU A 74 4.90 9.67 -12.09
C LEU A 74 6.26 9.40 -11.45
N GLU A 75 7.35 9.88 -12.05
CA GLU A 75 8.70 9.77 -11.51
C GLU A 75 8.77 10.22 -10.05
N GLY A 76 9.46 9.43 -9.22
CA GLY A 76 9.62 9.71 -7.78
C GLY A 76 8.44 9.28 -6.90
N LEU A 77 7.43 8.62 -7.47
CA LEU A 77 6.41 7.86 -6.76
C LEU A 77 6.74 6.37 -6.75
N SER A 78 6.03 5.59 -5.92
CA SER A 78 6.03 4.14 -6.01
C SER A 78 5.13 3.64 -7.14
N ALA A 79 5.41 2.47 -7.71
CA ALA A 79 4.45 1.67 -8.47
C ALA A 79 3.35 1.13 -7.55
N ARG A 80 2.28 0.56 -8.12
CA ARG A 80 1.25 -0.12 -7.32
C ARG A 80 1.65 -1.57 -7.09
N ALA A 81 1.81 -1.95 -5.83
CA ALA A 81 2.14 -3.31 -5.46
C ALA A 81 1.52 -3.71 -4.13
N VAL A 82 1.41 -5.01 -3.91
CA VAL A 82 1.07 -5.63 -2.63
C VAL A 82 2.16 -6.62 -2.27
N LEU A 83 2.64 -6.55 -1.04
CA LEU A 83 3.58 -7.49 -0.46
C LEU A 83 2.99 -8.01 0.84
N VAL A 84 3.10 -9.32 1.07
CA VAL A 84 2.66 -9.99 2.29
C VAL A 84 3.87 -10.68 2.90
N LEU A 85 4.14 -10.39 4.16
CA LEU A 85 5.24 -10.94 4.92
C LEU A 85 4.69 -11.70 6.13
N ASP A 86 5.38 -12.77 6.54
CA ASP A 86 5.09 -13.47 7.79
C ASP A 86 5.78 -12.81 8.99
N GLU A 87 5.61 -13.39 10.19
CA GLU A 87 6.16 -12.87 11.43
C GLU A 87 7.70 -12.85 11.51
N ASN A 88 8.39 -13.48 10.56
CA ASN A 88 9.84 -13.51 10.45
C ASN A 88 10.36 -12.64 9.28
N ASP A 89 9.54 -11.69 8.81
CA ASP A 89 9.82 -10.83 7.66
C ASP A 89 10.05 -11.61 6.35
N THR A 90 9.56 -12.85 6.25
CA THR A 90 9.67 -13.64 5.03
C THR A 90 8.52 -13.32 4.09
N VAL A 91 8.85 -12.95 2.85
CA VAL A 91 7.87 -12.64 1.82
C VAL A 91 7.09 -13.90 1.41
N LYS A 92 5.78 -13.88 1.60
CA LYS A 92 4.83 -14.95 1.24
C LYS A 92 4.12 -14.69 -0.08
N TYR A 93 3.90 -13.43 -0.41
CA TYR A 93 3.23 -13.01 -1.63
C TYR A 93 3.79 -11.66 -2.11
N THR A 94 3.92 -11.53 -3.43
CA THR A 94 4.19 -10.25 -4.08
C THR A 94 3.32 -10.12 -5.32
N GLN A 95 2.85 -8.91 -5.55
CA GLN A 95 2.19 -8.54 -6.79
C GLN A 95 2.61 -7.13 -7.15
N LEU A 96 3.26 -6.99 -8.30
CA LEU A 96 3.37 -5.72 -9.01
C LEU A 96 2.20 -5.63 -9.97
N VAL A 97 1.34 -4.62 -9.81
CA VAL A 97 0.17 -4.45 -10.69
C VAL A 97 0.64 -3.91 -12.03
N GLY A 98 0.21 -4.56 -13.13
CA GLY A 98 0.70 -4.26 -14.48
C GLY A 98 0.33 -2.86 -14.97
N GLU A 99 -0.86 -2.36 -14.59
CA GLU A 99 -1.33 -1.00 -14.88
C GLU A 99 -1.59 -0.27 -13.57
N ILE A 100 -1.08 0.96 -13.43
CA ILE A 100 -1.17 1.73 -12.19
C ILE A 100 -2.59 2.19 -11.88
N ALA A 101 -3.49 2.19 -12.88
CA ALA A 101 -4.90 2.47 -12.69
C ALA A 101 -5.70 1.27 -12.15
N ASP A 102 -5.15 0.05 -12.23
CA ASP A 102 -5.84 -1.18 -11.84
C ASP A 102 -5.72 -1.46 -10.33
N GLU A 103 -6.67 -2.23 -9.81
CA GLU A 103 -6.64 -2.72 -8.44
C GLU A 103 -5.76 -3.99 -8.33
N PRO A 104 -5.10 -4.24 -7.18
CA PRO A 104 -4.43 -5.50 -6.93
C PRO A 104 -5.42 -6.66 -6.73
N ASP A 105 -4.92 -7.88 -6.73
CA ASP A 105 -5.67 -9.07 -6.40
C ASP A 105 -5.69 -9.25 -4.87
N TYR A 106 -6.73 -8.69 -4.24
CA TYR A 106 -6.90 -8.74 -2.79
C TYR A 106 -7.05 -10.17 -2.26
N GLU A 107 -7.77 -11.03 -2.99
CA GLU A 107 -8.07 -12.38 -2.52
C GLU A 107 -6.80 -13.23 -2.55
N ALA A 108 -5.98 -13.11 -3.59
CA ALA A 108 -4.66 -13.76 -3.64
C ALA A 108 -3.72 -13.29 -2.51
N ALA A 109 -3.72 -11.98 -2.21
CA ALA A 109 -2.91 -11.43 -1.12
C ALA A 109 -3.36 -11.96 0.25
N LEU A 110 -4.68 -12.03 0.51
CA LEU A 110 -5.21 -12.50 1.79
C LEU A 110 -5.07 -14.01 1.95
N ALA A 111 -5.20 -14.78 0.87
CA ALA A 111 -4.96 -16.21 0.89
C ALA A 111 -3.53 -16.57 1.33
N ALA A 112 -2.56 -15.66 1.13
CA ALA A 112 -1.18 -15.85 1.58
C ALA A 112 -0.98 -15.67 3.10
N LEU A 113 -1.99 -15.18 3.83
CA LEU A 113 -2.01 -15.07 5.29
C LEU A 113 -2.55 -16.34 5.99
N SER A 114 -3.05 -17.31 5.21
CA SER A 114 -3.72 -18.53 5.69
C SER A 114 -2.78 -19.73 5.83
#